data_AF-A0A9E4ETZ6-F1
#
_entry.id   AF-A0A9E4ETZ6-F1
#
_cell.length_a   1.000
_cell.length_b   1.000
_cell.length_c   1.000
_cell.angle_alpha   90.00
_cell.angle_beta   90.00
_cell.angle_gamma   90.00
#
_symmetry.space_group_name_H-M   'P 1'
#
loop_
_entity.id
_entity.type
_entity.pdbx_description
1 polymer ?
#
loop_
_entity_poly.entity_id
_entity_poly.type
_entity_poly.pdbx_seq_one_letter_code
_entity_poly.pdbx_strand_id
1 'polypeptide(L)'
;MFSVFLFVPVFFAVLLGPASAMASAEKGQTLPFRTMPVPEDLEISSEEDRGFLEAVLKSIFPDGTGGLTDEQKGIAILRYAASALELKNNGGSATKIIKEGYAICGGLSHVHRVLCRMVGLPSRYIGAFNLRPIMGSHAISEVYYDGKWHLLDPTFGLFFYSREAYDGTGEIASFHDLVMSADRWTAFKVVEQPWIGRYDAAVRSHGVAAVEADYLKDRYKTPIMDLYRKYLAETFPIAYGHNDPVSYPVDADLRDREEMRIGEVDGNYGDVLRMVTNGSVYVGSHYLGGSYPPGFHTWSIRTPGPCRLRIEYFSTHDNPPVLKPSPLKAARIVSVGSEGKKVVLELQAIGPEVIVSVYCPDGTFSVDAVRAARVR
;
A
#
# COMPACT_ATOMS: atom_id res chain seq x y z
N MET A 1 46.36 -66.54 -33.89
CA MET A 1 45.00 -66.04 -34.18
C MET A 1 44.09 -66.52 -33.06
N PHE A 2 44.07 -65.80 -31.93
CA PHE A 2 43.18 -66.05 -30.80
C PHE A 2 43.01 -64.72 -30.05
N SER A 3 41.77 -64.25 -29.96
CA SER A 3 41.35 -63.05 -29.26
C SER A 3 41.39 -63.27 -27.75
N VAL A 4 41.99 -62.34 -27.03
CA VAL A 4 41.95 -62.24 -25.56
C VAL A 4 40.86 -61.22 -25.21
N PHE A 5 39.81 -61.68 -24.53
CA PHE A 5 38.79 -60.82 -23.90
C PHE A 5 39.35 -60.28 -22.57
N LEU A 6 39.42 -58.95 -22.46
CA LEU A 6 39.75 -58.25 -21.21
C LEU A 6 38.46 -57.97 -20.43
N PHE A 7 38.36 -58.54 -19.23
CA PHE A 7 37.33 -58.25 -18.23
C PHE A 7 37.62 -56.90 -17.57
N VAL A 8 36.66 -55.97 -17.56
CA VAL A 8 36.71 -54.72 -16.79
C VAL A 8 35.69 -54.84 -15.64
N PRO A 9 36.11 -54.73 -14.36
CA PRO A 9 35.18 -54.64 -13.25
C PRO A 9 34.69 -53.20 -13.08
N VAL A 10 33.35 -53.02 -13.03
CA VAL A 10 32.70 -51.76 -12.68
C VAL A 10 32.70 -51.62 -11.15
N PHE A 11 33.47 -50.67 -10.63
CA PHE A 11 33.41 -50.25 -9.23
C PHE A 11 32.27 -49.25 -9.03
N PHE A 12 31.31 -49.60 -8.15
CA PHE A 12 30.33 -48.67 -7.59
C PHE A 12 31.03 -47.76 -6.56
N ALA A 13 31.17 -46.47 -6.87
CA ALA A 13 31.56 -45.46 -5.90
C ALA A 13 30.31 -44.92 -5.21
N VAL A 14 30.08 -45.36 -3.97
CA VAL A 14 29.15 -44.72 -3.03
C VAL A 14 29.84 -43.49 -2.45
N LEU A 15 29.46 -42.31 -2.93
CA LEU A 15 29.88 -41.04 -2.33
C LEU A 15 28.99 -40.72 -1.14
N LEU A 16 29.49 -41.02 0.06
CA LEU A 16 29.01 -40.45 1.32
C LEU A 16 29.44 -38.98 1.39
N GLY A 17 28.52 -38.06 1.13
CA GLY A 17 28.70 -36.64 1.41
C GLY A 17 28.46 -36.33 2.89
N PRO A 18 29.17 -35.37 3.50
CA PRO A 18 29.01 -35.05 4.92
C PRO A 18 27.68 -34.33 5.15
N ALA A 19 26.87 -34.91 6.02
CA ALA A 19 25.71 -34.26 6.63
C ALA A 19 26.21 -33.18 7.62
N SER A 20 26.25 -31.93 7.19
CA SER A 20 26.29 -30.77 8.09
C SER A 20 26.02 -29.47 7.33
N ALA A 21 24.74 -29.18 7.07
CA ALA A 21 24.29 -27.83 6.71
C ALA A 21 22.76 -27.71 6.94
N MET A 22 22.32 -27.83 8.19
CA MET A 22 20.98 -27.39 8.59
C MET A 22 21.08 -26.73 9.96
N ALA A 23 21.51 -25.45 9.96
CA ALA A 23 21.19 -24.46 11.00
C ALA A 23 21.86 -23.11 10.67
N SER A 24 21.43 -22.47 9.59
CA SER A 24 21.28 -21.02 9.62
C SER A 24 20.11 -20.68 8.72
N ALA A 25 18.94 -20.49 9.33
CA ALA A 25 17.89 -19.74 8.67
C ALA A 25 18.49 -18.38 8.33
N GLU A 26 18.87 -18.22 7.06
CA GLU A 26 19.14 -16.91 6.49
C GLU A 26 17.95 -16.03 6.88
N LYS A 27 18.24 -14.86 7.46
CA LYS A 27 17.25 -13.82 7.71
C LYS A 27 16.50 -13.59 6.40
N GLY A 28 15.31 -14.17 6.32
CA GLY A 28 14.53 -14.25 5.11
C GLY A 28 14.39 -12.85 4.53
N GLN A 29 14.88 -12.67 3.32
CA GLN A 29 14.32 -11.66 2.44
C GLN A 29 12.86 -12.05 2.27
N THR A 30 12.01 -11.49 3.13
CA THR A 30 10.56 -11.52 2.95
C THR A 30 10.32 -10.97 1.56
N LEU A 31 9.69 -11.76 0.70
CA LEU A 31 9.04 -11.23 -0.50
C LEU A 31 8.26 -9.98 -0.07
N PRO A 32 8.25 -8.89 -0.86
CA PRO A 32 7.51 -7.67 -0.51
C PRO A 32 6.01 -7.96 -0.28
N PHE A 33 5.54 -9.10 -0.77
CA PHE A 33 4.22 -9.65 -0.52
C PHE A 33 4.25 -10.66 0.64
N ARG A 34 3.63 -10.29 1.77
CA ARG A 34 3.45 -11.19 2.91
C ARG A 34 2.32 -12.18 2.63
N THR A 35 2.63 -13.48 2.54
CA THR A 35 1.65 -14.54 2.22
C THR A 35 0.82 -14.98 3.42
N MET A 36 1.37 -14.97 4.63
CA MET A 36 0.69 -15.38 5.87
C MET A 36 0.31 -14.18 6.75
N PRO A 37 -0.72 -14.28 7.59
CA PRO A 37 -0.99 -13.26 8.60
C PRO A 37 0.05 -13.29 9.72
N VAL A 38 0.22 -12.15 10.37
CA VAL A 38 1.03 -11.95 11.58
C VAL A 38 0.10 -11.53 12.74
N PRO A 39 0.54 -11.59 14.01
CA PRO A 39 -0.30 -11.24 15.15
C PRO A 39 -0.98 -9.86 15.04
N GLU A 40 -0.31 -8.87 14.46
CA GLU A 40 -0.79 -7.50 14.25
C GLU A 40 -2.01 -7.44 13.28
N ASP A 41 -2.24 -8.50 12.50
CA ASP A 41 -3.42 -8.60 11.63
C ASP A 41 -4.69 -8.96 12.39
N LEU A 42 -4.57 -9.43 13.64
CA LEU A 42 -5.68 -9.71 14.56
C LEU A 42 -5.76 -8.68 15.69
N GLU A 43 -4.73 -7.86 15.87
CA GLU A 43 -4.67 -6.88 16.94
C GLU A 43 -5.72 -5.78 16.79
N ILE A 44 -6.40 -5.47 17.90
CA ILE A 44 -7.34 -4.36 18.01
C ILE A 44 -6.72 -3.35 18.98
N SER A 45 -6.54 -2.11 18.51
CA SER A 45 -5.96 -1.01 19.29
C SER A 45 -6.68 -0.81 20.62
N SER A 46 -5.93 -0.44 21.67
CA SER A 46 -6.49 -0.06 22.97
C SER A 46 -7.32 1.23 22.93
N GLU A 47 -7.23 2.01 21.85
CA GLU A 47 -8.05 3.21 21.63
C GLU A 47 -9.49 2.88 21.19
N GLU A 48 -9.78 1.62 20.84
CA GLU A 48 -11.10 1.19 20.42
C GLU A 48 -12.04 0.91 21.60
N ASP A 49 -13.27 1.38 21.49
CA ASP A 49 -14.37 1.05 22.40
C ASP A 49 -14.96 -0.31 22.00
N ARG A 50 -14.39 -1.39 22.54
CA ARG A 50 -14.77 -2.77 22.19
C ARG A 50 -16.26 -3.04 22.39
N GLY A 51 -16.87 -2.55 23.48
CA GLY A 51 -18.29 -2.74 23.74
C GLY A 51 -19.17 -2.07 22.68
N PHE A 52 -18.79 -0.87 22.22
CA PHE A 52 -19.46 -0.22 21.10
C PHE A 52 -19.30 -1.02 19.79
N LEU A 53 -18.10 -1.50 19.48
CA LEU A 53 -17.84 -2.30 18.28
C LEU A 53 -18.60 -3.65 18.31
N GLU A 54 -18.73 -4.29 19.47
CA GLU A 54 -19.57 -5.48 19.66
C GLU A 54 -21.05 -5.19 19.38
N ALA A 55 -21.56 -4.04 19.82
CA ALA A 55 -22.93 -3.62 19.52
C ALA A 55 -23.13 -3.37 18.01
N VAL A 56 -22.14 -2.80 17.33
CA VAL A 56 -22.13 -2.67 15.86
C VAL A 56 -22.15 -4.05 15.20
N LEU A 57 -21.30 -4.98 15.62
CA LEU A 57 -21.29 -6.35 15.08
C LEU A 57 -22.63 -7.06 15.29
N LYS A 58 -23.31 -6.86 16.43
CA LYS A 58 -24.66 -7.40 16.67
C LYS A 58 -25.69 -6.84 15.68
N SER A 59 -25.52 -5.61 15.19
CA SER A 59 -26.40 -5.05 14.16
C SER A 59 -26.17 -5.66 12.77
N ILE A 60 -24.91 -6.04 12.49
CA ILE A 60 -24.49 -6.73 11.27
C ILE A 60 -24.96 -8.20 11.30
N PHE A 61 -24.77 -8.85 12.45
CA PHE A 61 -25.04 -10.27 12.70
C PHE A 61 -26.08 -10.44 13.83
N PRO A 62 -27.36 -10.09 13.59
CA PRO A 62 -28.40 -10.17 14.63
C PRO A 62 -28.58 -11.59 15.19
N ASP A 63 -28.36 -12.61 14.35
CA ASP A 63 -28.46 -14.02 14.69
C ASP A 63 -27.11 -14.64 15.11
N GLY A 64 -26.08 -13.81 15.28
CA GLY A 64 -24.71 -14.23 15.53
C GLY A 64 -23.96 -14.65 14.26
N THR A 65 -22.71 -15.08 14.43
CA THR A 65 -21.81 -15.49 13.33
C THR A 65 -21.72 -17.00 13.14
N GLY A 66 -22.44 -17.79 13.96
CA GLY A 66 -22.44 -19.25 13.89
C GLY A 66 -23.01 -19.75 12.56
N GLY A 67 -22.29 -20.67 11.92
CA GLY A 67 -22.68 -21.24 10.62
C GLY A 67 -22.33 -20.37 9.40
N LEU A 68 -21.79 -19.16 9.60
CA LEU A 68 -21.25 -18.36 8.52
C LEU A 68 -19.80 -18.75 8.23
N THR A 69 -19.47 -18.84 6.94
CA THR A 69 -18.08 -18.90 6.46
C THR A 69 -17.37 -17.58 6.71
N ASP A 70 -16.04 -17.59 6.67
CA ASP A 70 -15.23 -16.39 6.85
C ASP A 70 -15.42 -15.39 5.69
N GLU A 71 -15.61 -15.89 4.47
CA GLU A 71 -16.02 -15.08 3.31
C GLU A 71 -17.34 -14.33 3.58
N GLN A 72 -18.37 -15.04 4.07
CA GLN A 72 -19.67 -14.44 4.39
C GLN A 72 -19.57 -13.37 5.48
N LYS A 73 -18.76 -13.60 6.51
CA LYS A 73 -18.49 -12.60 7.55
C LYS A 73 -17.80 -11.37 6.95
N GLY A 74 -16.77 -11.56 6.14
CA GLY A 74 -16.05 -10.49 5.44
C GLY A 74 -16.98 -9.65 4.56
N ILE A 75 -17.80 -10.29 3.73
CA ILE A 75 -18.77 -9.62 2.84
C ILE A 75 -19.84 -8.84 3.64
N ALA A 76 -20.34 -9.39 4.75
CA ALA A 76 -21.32 -8.69 5.59
C ALA A 76 -20.72 -7.43 6.25
N ILE A 77 -19.46 -7.51 6.71
CA ILE A 77 -18.75 -6.37 7.29
C ILE A 77 -18.39 -5.34 6.21
N LEU A 78 -18.00 -5.79 5.02
CA LEU A 78 -17.78 -4.95 3.84
C LEU A 78 -19.01 -4.11 3.53
N ARG A 79 -20.18 -4.75 3.52
CA ARG A 79 -21.47 -4.10 3.28
C ARG A 79 -21.76 -3.00 4.30
N TYR A 80 -21.54 -3.29 5.58
CA TYR A 80 -21.70 -2.31 6.64
C TYR A 80 -20.77 -1.11 6.44
N ALA A 81 -19.47 -1.35 6.26
CA ALA A 81 -18.49 -0.27 6.13
C ALA A 81 -18.78 0.62 4.92
N ALA A 82 -19.21 0.02 3.79
CA ALA A 82 -19.51 0.74 2.56
C ALA A 82 -20.79 1.58 2.62
N SER A 83 -21.78 1.22 3.44
CA SER A 83 -23.07 1.93 3.47
C SER A 83 -23.24 2.84 4.70
N ALA A 84 -22.71 2.45 5.86
CA ALA A 84 -22.99 3.10 7.14
C ALA A 84 -22.33 4.47 7.27
N LEU A 85 -21.34 4.77 6.43
CA LEU A 85 -20.49 5.96 6.52
C LEU A 85 -20.64 6.82 5.27
N GLU A 86 -20.84 8.13 5.41
CA GLU A 86 -20.76 9.05 4.27
C GLU A 86 -19.31 9.28 3.81
N LEU A 87 -19.12 9.64 2.53
CA LEU A 87 -17.79 9.89 1.96
C LEU A 87 -17.29 11.31 2.27
N LYS A 88 -16.70 11.52 3.44
CA LYS A 88 -16.11 12.80 3.89
C LYS A 88 -14.82 12.55 4.68
N ASN A 89 -13.87 13.47 4.63
CA ASN A 89 -12.58 13.27 5.29
C ASN A 89 -12.75 13.09 6.81
N ASN A 90 -12.30 11.95 7.32
CA ASN A 90 -12.28 11.62 8.73
C ASN A 90 -11.20 10.58 9.02
N GLY A 91 -10.62 10.66 10.21
CA GLY A 91 -9.63 9.72 10.70
C GLY A 91 -9.74 9.54 12.22
N GLY A 92 -8.85 8.70 12.75
CA GLY A 92 -8.86 8.23 14.14
C GLY A 92 -9.29 6.77 14.24
N SER A 93 -9.70 6.36 15.43
CA SER A 93 -10.18 5.00 15.69
C SER A 93 -11.45 4.66 14.90
N ALA A 94 -11.67 3.37 14.63
CA ALA A 94 -12.90 2.89 14.01
C ALA A 94 -14.13 3.28 14.84
N THR A 95 -14.03 3.23 16.16
CA THR A 95 -15.04 3.73 17.10
C THR A 95 -15.45 5.16 16.80
N LYS A 96 -14.48 6.08 16.69
CA LYS A 96 -14.74 7.50 16.41
C LYS A 96 -15.40 7.65 15.04
N ILE A 97 -14.85 7.01 14.02
CA ILE A 97 -15.34 7.10 12.64
C ILE A 97 -16.79 6.64 12.55
N ILE A 98 -17.15 5.52 13.18
CA ILE A 98 -18.52 5.00 13.18
C ILE A 98 -19.46 5.93 13.95
N LYS A 99 -19.04 6.45 15.12
CA LYS A 99 -19.86 7.41 15.91
C LYS A 99 -20.14 8.70 15.15
N GLU A 100 -19.18 9.17 14.35
CA GLU A 100 -19.31 10.39 13.54
C GLU A 100 -20.02 10.14 12.20
N GLY A 101 -19.99 8.91 11.67
CA GLY A 101 -20.78 8.48 10.53
C GLY A 101 -20.20 8.84 9.16
N TYR A 102 -18.91 9.16 9.06
CA TYR A 102 -18.27 9.49 7.78
C TYR A 102 -16.77 9.22 7.77
N ALA A 103 -16.22 8.87 6.60
CA ALA A 103 -14.79 8.71 6.35
C ALA A 103 -14.46 8.75 4.84
N ILE A 104 -13.17 8.80 4.51
CA ILE A 104 -12.64 8.48 3.17
C ILE A 104 -11.99 7.10 3.17
N CYS A 105 -11.49 6.64 2.01
CA CYS A 105 -10.97 5.28 1.82
C CYS A 105 -10.11 4.74 2.97
N GLY A 106 -9.21 5.54 3.55
CA GLY A 106 -8.40 5.15 4.70
C GLY A 106 -9.22 4.79 5.95
N GLY A 107 -10.21 5.61 6.30
CA GLY A 107 -11.09 5.37 7.44
C GLY A 107 -12.12 4.26 7.20
N LEU A 108 -12.68 4.15 5.99
CA LEU A 108 -13.57 3.02 5.64
C LEU A 108 -12.81 1.68 5.71
N SER A 109 -11.59 1.63 5.17
CA SER A 109 -10.70 0.47 5.26
C SER A 109 -10.27 0.16 6.69
N HIS A 110 -10.06 1.18 7.52
CA HIS A 110 -9.78 0.97 8.94
C HIS A 110 -10.96 0.35 9.69
N VAL A 111 -12.18 0.91 9.51
CA VAL A 111 -13.41 0.38 10.12
C VAL A 111 -13.64 -1.07 9.70
N HIS A 112 -13.52 -1.37 8.41
CA HIS A 112 -13.68 -2.73 7.89
C HIS A 112 -12.70 -3.72 8.54
N ARG A 113 -11.41 -3.37 8.60
CA ARG A 113 -10.37 -4.20 9.21
C ARG A 113 -10.64 -4.45 10.70
N VAL A 114 -10.95 -3.41 11.46
CA VAL A 114 -11.21 -3.53 12.90
C VAL A 114 -12.40 -4.44 13.17
N LEU A 115 -13.49 -4.29 12.42
CA LEU A 115 -14.66 -5.16 12.55
C LEU A 115 -14.36 -6.62 12.14
N CYS A 116 -13.57 -6.84 11.09
CA CYS A 116 -13.12 -8.19 10.71
C CYS A 116 -12.30 -8.85 11.84
N ARG A 117 -11.37 -8.10 12.45
CA ARG A 117 -10.54 -8.58 13.57
C ARG A 117 -11.36 -8.92 14.80
N MET A 118 -12.41 -8.13 15.08
CA MET A 118 -13.34 -8.39 16.18
C MET A 118 -14.09 -9.72 16.03
N VAL A 119 -14.25 -10.25 14.81
CA VAL A 119 -14.83 -11.58 14.55
C VAL A 119 -13.79 -12.66 14.28
N GLY A 120 -12.52 -12.40 14.61
CA GLY A 120 -11.42 -13.37 14.52
C GLY A 120 -10.81 -13.53 13.13
N LEU A 121 -11.13 -12.64 12.17
CA LEU A 121 -10.55 -12.67 10.83
C LEU A 121 -9.30 -11.79 10.77
N PRO A 122 -8.11 -12.35 10.47
CA PRO A 122 -6.93 -11.54 10.25
C PRO A 122 -7.17 -10.59 9.08
N SER A 123 -6.90 -9.31 9.26
CA SER A 123 -7.16 -8.30 8.25
C SER A 123 -6.07 -7.24 8.20
N ARG A 124 -5.64 -6.86 6.98
CA ARG A 124 -4.53 -5.93 6.73
C ARG A 124 -4.94 -4.73 5.87
N TYR A 125 -4.13 -3.69 5.99
CA TYR A 125 -4.23 -2.49 5.16
C TYR A 125 -3.50 -2.71 3.85
N ILE A 126 -4.10 -2.26 2.75
CA ILE A 126 -3.39 -2.09 1.50
C ILE A 126 -3.42 -0.61 1.13
N GLY A 127 -2.24 -0.01 1.03
CA GLY A 127 -2.06 1.34 0.55
C GLY A 127 -1.51 1.31 -0.85
N ALA A 128 -2.17 1.98 -1.77
CA ALA A 128 -1.75 1.99 -3.15
C ALA A 128 -1.71 3.41 -3.69
N PHE A 129 -0.61 3.73 -4.34
CA PHE A 129 -0.24 5.11 -4.60
C PHE A 129 -0.15 5.39 -6.09
N ASN A 130 -0.09 6.68 -6.42
CA ASN A 130 0.07 7.20 -7.79
C ASN A 130 -1.13 6.95 -8.72
N LEU A 131 -2.36 7.12 -8.23
CA LEU A 131 -3.58 6.76 -8.97
C LEU A 131 -4.19 7.91 -9.81
N ARG A 132 -3.30 8.73 -10.37
CA ARG A 132 -3.66 10.00 -11.01
C ARG A 132 -4.24 9.80 -12.42
N PRO A 133 -5.03 10.74 -12.95
CA PRO A 133 -5.49 11.99 -12.33
C PRO A 133 -6.70 11.78 -11.40
N ILE A 134 -7.24 10.56 -11.29
CA ILE A 134 -8.56 10.33 -10.69
C ILE A 134 -8.50 10.36 -9.15
N MET A 135 -7.49 9.76 -8.53
CA MET A 135 -7.25 9.87 -7.09
C MET A 135 -5.75 9.90 -6.76
N GLY A 136 -5.34 10.53 -5.64
CA GLY A 136 -3.90 10.59 -5.29
C GLY A 136 -3.35 9.25 -4.81
N SER A 137 -4.18 8.51 -4.07
CA SER A 137 -3.91 7.19 -3.50
C SER A 137 -5.24 6.53 -3.21
N HIS A 138 -5.22 5.21 -3.00
CA HIS A 138 -6.35 4.45 -2.53
C HIS A 138 -5.95 3.58 -1.35
N ALA A 139 -6.89 3.41 -0.43
CA ALA A 139 -6.72 2.61 0.76
C ALA A 139 -7.80 1.54 0.76
N ILE A 140 -7.39 0.29 0.70
CA ILE A 140 -8.27 -0.88 0.69
C ILE A 140 -7.85 -1.83 1.81
N SER A 141 -8.60 -2.92 1.96
CA SER A 141 -8.31 -3.93 2.96
C SER A 141 -8.31 -5.32 2.37
N GLU A 142 -7.52 -6.20 2.97
CA GLU A 142 -7.61 -7.63 2.72
C GLU A 142 -7.94 -8.36 4.00
N VAL A 143 -8.61 -9.51 3.86
CA VAL A 143 -8.96 -10.42 4.94
C VAL A 143 -8.38 -11.79 4.60
N TYR A 144 -7.82 -12.48 5.59
CA TYR A 144 -7.19 -13.77 5.41
C TYR A 144 -8.13 -14.90 5.86
N TYR A 145 -8.45 -15.82 4.97
CA TYR A 145 -9.16 -17.06 5.23
C TYR A 145 -8.76 -18.10 4.18
N ASP A 146 -9.04 -19.38 4.43
CA ASP A 146 -8.75 -20.48 3.50
C ASP A 146 -7.32 -20.48 2.90
N GLY A 147 -6.34 -20.02 3.70
CA GLY A 147 -4.93 -20.01 3.32
C GLY A 147 -4.51 -18.84 2.40
N LYS A 148 -5.37 -17.85 2.15
CA LYS A 148 -5.12 -16.76 1.19
C LYS A 148 -5.61 -15.41 1.70
N TRP A 149 -5.08 -14.34 1.11
CA TRP A 149 -5.58 -12.98 1.31
C TRP A 149 -6.66 -12.67 0.27
N HIS A 150 -7.73 -12.00 0.69
CA HIS A 150 -8.87 -11.65 -0.14
C HIS A 150 -9.18 -10.17 -0.03
N LEU A 151 -9.18 -9.47 -1.15
CA LEU A 151 -9.43 -8.04 -1.24
C LEU A 151 -10.91 -7.73 -1.11
N LEU A 152 -11.21 -6.85 -0.17
CA LEU A 152 -12.52 -6.28 0.08
C LEU A 152 -12.34 -4.76 0.17
N ASP A 153 -12.91 -4.01 -0.78
CA ASP A 153 -12.81 -2.55 -0.84
C ASP A 153 -14.06 -1.89 -0.23
N PRO A 154 -14.02 -1.48 1.05
CA PRO A 154 -15.15 -0.84 1.71
C PRO A 154 -15.44 0.56 1.20
N THR A 155 -14.53 1.17 0.42
CA THR A 155 -14.82 2.45 -0.20
C THR A 155 -15.94 2.31 -1.22
N PHE A 156 -15.92 1.26 -2.02
CA PHE A 156 -16.93 1.06 -3.07
C PHE A 156 -17.89 -0.09 -2.78
N GLY A 157 -17.68 -0.85 -1.69
CA GLY A 157 -18.43 -2.07 -1.41
C GLY A 157 -18.16 -3.13 -2.48
N LEU A 158 -16.91 -3.25 -2.93
CA LEU A 158 -16.51 -4.10 -4.05
C LEU A 158 -15.56 -5.23 -3.62
N PHE A 159 -15.62 -6.32 -4.38
CA PHE A 159 -14.60 -7.35 -4.42
C PHE A 159 -14.54 -7.96 -5.83
N PHE A 160 -13.53 -8.79 -6.08
CA PHE A 160 -13.26 -9.35 -7.39
C PHE A 160 -13.20 -10.87 -7.30
N TYR A 161 -13.90 -11.56 -8.19
CA TYR A 161 -14.19 -12.98 -8.09
C TYR A 161 -13.75 -13.73 -9.33
N SER A 162 -13.27 -14.95 -9.14
CA SER A 162 -12.71 -15.80 -10.22
C SER A 162 -13.76 -16.38 -11.19
N ARG A 163 -15.06 -16.17 -10.92
CA ARG A 163 -16.18 -16.68 -11.73
C ARG A 163 -17.08 -15.52 -12.16
N GLU A 164 -17.77 -15.68 -13.28
CA GLU A 164 -18.69 -14.68 -13.83
C GLU A 164 -19.95 -14.47 -12.97
N ALA A 165 -20.35 -15.50 -12.22
CA ALA A 165 -21.48 -15.45 -11.29
C ALA A 165 -20.99 -15.77 -9.88
N TYR A 166 -21.52 -15.05 -8.89
CA TYR A 166 -21.23 -15.32 -7.49
C TYR A 166 -22.11 -16.47 -6.99
N ASP A 167 -21.48 -17.61 -6.76
CA ASP A 167 -22.10 -18.83 -6.24
C ASP A 167 -21.44 -19.34 -4.95
N GLY A 168 -20.44 -18.62 -4.42
CA GLY A 168 -19.67 -18.99 -3.23
C GLY A 168 -18.71 -20.17 -3.44
N THR A 169 -18.45 -20.60 -4.68
CA THR A 169 -17.56 -21.74 -4.99
C THR A 169 -16.24 -21.36 -5.67
N GLY A 170 -16.15 -20.13 -6.20
CA GLY A 170 -14.91 -19.51 -6.65
C GLY A 170 -14.15 -18.81 -5.52
N GLU A 171 -13.05 -18.19 -5.89
CA GLU A 171 -12.16 -17.42 -5.00
C GLU A 171 -12.33 -15.92 -5.18
N ILE A 172 -12.25 -15.15 -4.09
CA ILE A 172 -12.05 -13.69 -4.11
C ILE A 172 -10.55 -13.39 -4.29
N ALA A 173 -10.21 -12.49 -5.22
CA ALA A 173 -8.84 -12.10 -5.52
C ALA A 173 -8.14 -11.44 -4.33
N SER A 174 -6.84 -11.67 -4.15
CA SER A 174 -5.98 -10.72 -3.45
C SER A 174 -5.70 -9.50 -4.34
N PHE A 175 -5.21 -8.40 -3.75
CA PHE A 175 -4.71 -7.26 -4.50
C PHE A 175 -3.56 -7.66 -5.43
N HIS A 176 -2.69 -8.57 -4.96
CA HIS A 176 -1.59 -9.08 -5.78
C HIS A 176 -2.12 -9.82 -7.01
N ASP A 177 -3.15 -10.66 -6.85
CA ASP A 177 -3.77 -11.36 -7.97
C ASP A 177 -4.38 -10.40 -9.00
N LEU A 178 -4.97 -9.30 -8.53
CA LEU A 178 -5.49 -8.25 -9.41
C LEU A 178 -4.39 -7.54 -10.20
N VAL A 179 -3.28 -7.19 -9.54
CA VAL A 179 -2.13 -6.55 -10.22
C VAL A 179 -1.52 -7.48 -11.25
N MET A 180 -1.43 -8.78 -10.95
CA MET A 180 -0.81 -9.76 -11.85
C MET A 180 -1.70 -10.18 -13.02
N SER A 181 -3.03 -10.16 -12.88
CA SER A 181 -3.95 -10.67 -13.91
C SER A 181 -5.35 -10.05 -13.80
N ALA A 182 -5.45 -8.73 -13.96
CA ALA A 182 -6.70 -7.98 -13.80
C ALA A 182 -7.87 -8.46 -14.67
N ASP A 183 -7.59 -9.06 -15.82
CA ASP A 183 -8.58 -9.54 -16.80
C ASP A 183 -9.26 -10.87 -16.40
N ARG A 184 -8.71 -11.59 -15.42
CA ARG A 184 -9.24 -12.88 -14.95
C ARG A 184 -10.36 -12.77 -13.93
N TRP A 185 -10.65 -11.56 -13.45
CA TRP A 185 -11.54 -11.36 -12.31
C TRP A 185 -12.78 -10.56 -12.68
N THR A 186 -13.93 -11.02 -12.18
CA THR A 186 -15.23 -10.36 -12.32
C THR A 186 -15.51 -9.54 -11.07
N ALA A 187 -15.86 -8.26 -11.20
CA ALA A 187 -16.18 -7.43 -10.05
C ALA A 187 -17.62 -7.63 -9.57
N PHE A 188 -17.77 -7.67 -8.25
CA PHE A 188 -19.06 -7.77 -7.57
C PHE A 188 -19.21 -6.63 -6.55
N LYS A 189 -20.44 -6.15 -6.39
CA LYS A 189 -20.85 -5.18 -5.38
C LYS A 189 -21.69 -5.86 -4.29
N VAL A 190 -21.59 -5.33 -3.08
CA VAL A 190 -22.36 -5.80 -1.91
C VAL A 190 -23.34 -4.75 -1.39
N VAL A 191 -23.40 -3.59 -2.04
CA VAL A 191 -24.34 -2.50 -1.78
C VAL A 191 -24.89 -1.98 -3.10
N GLU A 192 -26.15 -1.53 -3.09
CA GLU A 192 -26.73 -0.85 -4.25
C GLU A 192 -26.02 0.48 -4.51
N GLN A 193 -25.79 1.26 -3.44
CA GLN A 193 -25.07 2.51 -3.46
C GLN A 193 -24.21 2.61 -2.20
N PRO A 194 -22.90 2.92 -2.32
CA PRO A 194 -22.07 3.18 -1.16
C PRO A 194 -22.32 4.59 -0.62
N TRP A 195 -21.88 4.83 0.61
CA TRP A 195 -21.83 6.13 1.27
C TRP A 195 -23.16 6.77 1.66
N ILE A 196 -24.19 5.95 1.85
CA ILE A 196 -25.55 6.44 2.16
C ILE A 196 -25.73 6.87 3.63
N GLY A 197 -24.70 6.72 4.47
CA GLY A 197 -24.72 7.11 5.88
C GLY A 197 -25.68 6.30 6.75
N ARG A 198 -26.07 5.09 6.31
CA ARG A 198 -27.00 4.22 7.06
C ARG A 198 -26.78 2.74 6.79
N TYR A 199 -27.17 1.92 7.76
CA TYR A 199 -27.20 0.47 7.65
C TYR A 199 -28.50 -0.07 8.26
N ASP A 200 -29.50 -0.26 7.40
CA ASP A 200 -30.83 -0.76 7.76
C ASP A 200 -31.05 -2.19 7.25
N ALA A 201 -32.25 -2.73 7.44
CA ALA A 201 -32.58 -4.08 7.00
C ALA A 201 -32.49 -4.26 5.48
N ALA A 202 -32.84 -3.22 4.70
CA ALA A 202 -32.79 -3.28 3.23
C ALA A 202 -31.34 -3.41 2.77
N VAL A 203 -30.45 -2.57 3.32
CA VAL A 203 -29.01 -2.69 3.09
C VAL A 203 -28.52 -4.06 3.52
N ARG A 204 -28.76 -4.48 4.77
CA ARG A 204 -28.26 -5.77 5.29
C ARG A 204 -28.66 -6.96 4.42
N SER A 205 -29.87 -6.94 3.87
CA SER A 205 -30.42 -7.98 3.00
C SER A 205 -29.97 -7.91 1.53
N HIS A 206 -29.25 -6.87 1.13
CA HIS A 206 -28.76 -6.75 -0.24
C HIS A 206 -27.83 -7.92 -0.55
N GLY A 207 -28.06 -8.58 -1.69
CA GLY A 207 -27.26 -9.72 -2.12
C GLY A 207 -25.86 -9.31 -2.58
N VAL A 208 -25.13 -10.28 -3.12
CA VAL A 208 -23.96 -10.00 -3.96
C VAL A 208 -24.45 -9.88 -5.40
N ALA A 209 -24.06 -8.83 -6.10
CA ALA A 209 -24.44 -8.59 -7.49
C ALA A 209 -23.23 -8.25 -8.35
N ALA A 210 -23.23 -8.67 -9.62
CA ALA A 210 -22.20 -8.24 -10.56
C ALA A 210 -22.25 -6.71 -10.72
N VAL A 211 -21.09 -6.08 -10.87
CA VAL A 211 -21.01 -4.63 -11.05
C VAL A 211 -21.51 -4.23 -12.44
N GLU A 212 -22.52 -3.37 -12.49
CA GLU A 212 -22.99 -2.77 -13.73
C GLU A 212 -21.98 -1.77 -14.34
N ALA A 213 -22.04 -1.60 -15.66
CA ALA A 213 -21.07 -0.80 -16.42
C ALA A 213 -21.04 0.69 -16.04
N ASP A 214 -22.14 1.22 -15.49
CA ASP A 214 -22.29 2.60 -15.05
C ASP A 214 -22.20 2.78 -13.53
N TYR A 215 -21.83 1.74 -12.77
CA TYR A 215 -21.66 1.84 -11.33
C TYR A 215 -20.67 2.96 -10.97
N LEU A 216 -21.14 3.93 -10.18
CA LEU A 216 -20.42 5.14 -9.75
C LEU A 216 -19.94 6.06 -10.88
N LYS A 217 -20.42 5.88 -12.11
CA LYS A 217 -20.02 6.68 -13.27
C LYS A 217 -20.33 8.16 -13.09
N ASP A 218 -21.46 8.51 -12.48
CA ASP A 218 -21.82 9.92 -12.25
C ASP A 218 -20.86 10.62 -11.29
N ARG A 219 -20.26 9.87 -10.36
CA ARG A 219 -19.31 10.39 -9.37
C ARG A 219 -17.92 10.61 -9.96
N TYR A 220 -17.42 9.63 -10.72
CA TYR A 220 -16.04 9.63 -11.23
C TYR A 220 -15.92 10.01 -12.71
N LYS A 221 -17.05 10.25 -13.39
CA LYS A 221 -17.16 10.46 -14.83
C LYS A 221 -16.54 9.35 -15.69
N THR A 222 -16.24 8.21 -15.07
CA THR A 222 -15.56 7.04 -15.62
C THR A 222 -16.16 5.80 -14.94
N PRO A 223 -16.42 4.70 -15.65
CA PRO A 223 -16.81 3.43 -15.02
C PRO A 223 -15.81 3.00 -13.95
N ILE A 224 -16.30 2.48 -12.82
CA ILE A 224 -15.41 2.07 -11.72
C ILE A 224 -14.40 1.00 -12.16
N MET A 225 -14.77 0.15 -13.13
CA MET A 225 -13.90 -0.90 -13.62
C MET A 225 -12.75 -0.37 -14.46
N ASP A 226 -12.97 0.70 -15.22
CA ASP A 226 -11.91 1.37 -15.95
C ASP A 226 -10.97 2.09 -14.98
N LEU A 227 -11.53 2.65 -13.89
CA LEU A 227 -10.73 3.19 -12.79
C LEU A 227 -9.85 2.10 -12.16
N TYR A 228 -10.39 0.91 -11.89
CA TYR A 228 -9.62 -0.20 -11.33
C TYR A 228 -8.57 -0.76 -12.29
N ARG A 229 -8.85 -0.88 -13.59
CA ARG A 229 -7.85 -1.29 -14.58
C ARG A 229 -6.69 -0.31 -14.63
N LYS A 230 -7.01 0.99 -14.67
CA LYS A 230 -6.00 2.05 -14.64
C LYS A 230 -5.20 2.01 -13.33
N TYR A 231 -5.91 1.86 -12.21
CA TYR A 231 -5.33 1.71 -10.88
C TYR A 231 -4.30 0.57 -10.88
N LEU A 232 -4.67 -0.64 -11.27
CA LEU A 232 -3.78 -1.80 -11.25
C LEU A 232 -2.59 -1.65 -12.21
N ALA A 233 -2.77 -0.94 -13.33
CA ALA A 233 -1.70 -0.72 -14.31
C ALA A 233 -0.65 0.31 -13.87
N GLU A 234 -1.05 1.32 -13.09
CA GLU A 234 -0.18 2.47 -12.74
C GLU A 234 0.23 2.49 -11.26
N THR A 235 -0.36 1.63 -10.43
CA THR A 235 -0.14 1.69 -8.99
C THR A 235 1.29 1.33 -8.61
N PHE A 236 1.96 2.32 -8.02
CA PHE A 236 3.27 2.16 -7.44
C PHE A 236 3.57 3.35 -6.53
N PRO A 237 4.19 3.14 -5.38
CA PRO A 237 4.42 1.86 -4.69
C PRO A 237 3.12 1.24 -4.12
N ILE A 238 3.22 0.02 -3.56
CA ILE A 238 2.15 -0.69 -2.84
C ILE A 238 2.66 -1.03 -1.44
N ALA A 239 1.81 -0.83 -0.44
CA ALA A 239 2.05 -1.24 0.95
C ALA A 239 1.08 -2.35 1.36
N TYR A 240 1.57 -3.41 2.00
CA TYR A 240 0.77 -4.55 2.46
C TYR A 240 0.54 -4.55 3.97
N GLY A 241 0.72 -3.39 4.60
CA GLY A 241 0.65 -3.21 6.04
C GLY A 241 0.57 -1.73 6.38
N HIS A 242 -0.04 -1.43 7.53
CA HIS A 242 -0.19 -0.07 8.02
C HIS A 242 1.15 0.57 8.41
N ASN A 243 2.15 -0.25 8.72
CA ASN A 243 3.50 0.16 9.12
C ASN A 243 4.56 -0.19 8.07
N ASP A 244 4.15 -0.71 6.90
CA ASP A 244 5.10 -1.07 5.85
C ASP A 244 5.72 0.22 5.29
N PRO A 245 7.04 0.42 5.39
CA PRO A 245 7.64 1.63 4.85
C PRO A 245 7.54 1.64 3.33
N VAL A 246 7.11 2.77 2.78
CA VAL A 246 6.80 2.92 1.36
C VAL A 246 7.80 3.83 0.68
N SER A 247 8.49 3.30 -0.33
CA SER A 247 9.45 4.05 -1.14
C SER A 247 8.75 4.79 -2.28
N TYR A 248 8.81 6.11 -2.29
CA TYR A 248 8.41 6.95 -3.41
C TYR A 248 9.65 7.38 -4.21
N PRO A 249 9.86 6.86 -5.45
CA PRO A 249 11.06 7.15 -6.22
C PRO A 249 11.10 8.58 -6.79
N VAL A 250 12.20 9.29 -6.54
CA VAL A 250 12.43 10.62 -7.11
C VAL A 250 13.58 10.57 -8.11
N ASP A 251 13.27 10.73 -9.39
CA ASP A 251 14.28 10.74 -10.44
C ASP A 251 14.78 12.16 -10.73
N ALA A 252 16.10 12.36 -10.69
CA ALA A 252 16.74 13.62 -11.05
C ALA A 252 17.86 13.41 -12.06
N ASP A 253 17.75 14.03 -13.24
CA ASP A 253 18.78 13.94 -14.27
C ASP A 253 19.61 15.21 -14.33
N LEU A 254 20.74 15.24 -13.63
CA LEU A 254 21.65 16.39 -13.52
C LEU A 254 22.87 16.29 -14.46
N ARG A 255 22.82 15.44 -15.49
CA ARG A 255 23.91 15.33 -16.48
C ARG A 255 24.14 16.64 -17.22
N ASP A 256 23.06 17.19 -17.77
CA ASP A 256 23.10 18.39 -18.64
C ASP A 256 22.50 19.64 -17.99
N ARG A 257 22.12 19.56 -16.72
CA ARG A 257 21.56 20.68 -15.95
C ARG A 257 22.25 20.81 -14.58
N GLU A 258 22.25 22.01 -14.02
CA GLU A 258 22.86 22.24 -12.70
C GLU A 258 21.96 21.77 -11.56
N GLU A 259 20.65 21.86 -11.76
CA GLU A 259 19.65 21.52 -10.75
C GLU A 259 18.34 20.97 -11.33
N MET A 260 17.57 20.36 -10.43
CA MET A 260 16.17 20.00 -10.59
C MET A 260 15.41 20.52 -9.37
N ARG A 261 14.21 21.06 -9.59
CA ARG A 261 13.30 21.51 -8.54
C ARG A 261 11.89 20.95 -8.78
N ILE A 262 11.22 20.56 -7.70
CA ILE A 262 9.81 20.19 -7.68
C ILE A 262 9.11 21.04 -6.63
N GLY A 263 8.03 21.70 -7.03
CA GLY A 263 7.26 22.59 -6.16
C GLY A 263 7.87 23.98 -5.98
N GLU A 264 7.10 24.85 -5.31
CA GLU A 264 7.53 26.18 -4.87
C GLU A 264 7.67 26.25 -3.35
N VAL A 265 8.48 27.18 -2.86
CA VAL A 265 8.67 27.40 -1.42
C VAL A 265 7.68 28.47 -0.98
N ASP A 266 6.39 28.12 -0.95
CA ASP A 266 5.28 29.01 -0.63
C ASP A 266 4.40 28.46 0.52
N GLY A 267 4.76 27.32 1.09
CA GLY A 267 4.00 26.61 2.12
C GLY A 267 2.84 25.76 1.57
N ASN A 268 2.71 25.64 0.25
CA ASN A 268 1.68 24.87 -0.43
C ASN A 268 2.24 23.58 -1.05
N TYR A 269 2.10 22.47 -0.32
CA TYR A 269 2.41 21.12 -0.81
C TYR A 269 1.63 20.71 -2.09
N GLY A 270 0.58 21.46 -2.45
CA GLY A 270 -0.18 21.27 -3.67
C GLY A 270 0.68 21.34 -4.95
N ASP A 271 1.80 22.06 -4.95
CA ASP A 271 2.67 22.14 -6.13
C ASP A 271 3.44 20.86 -6.40
N VAL A 272 3.99 20.25 -5.33
CA VAL A 272 4.58 18.92 -5.40
C VAL A 272 3.54 17.92 -5.91
N LEU A 273 2.31 17.98 -5.40
CA LEU A 273 1.22 17.12 -5.86
C LEU A 273 0.81 17.38 -7.33
N ARG A 274 0.80 18.63 -7.79
CA ARG A 274 0.44 19.01 -9.17
C ARG A 274 1.49 18.56 -10.19
N MET A 275 2.77 18.60 -9.85
CA MET A 275 3.82 18.12 -10.75
C MET A 275 3.72 16.61 -11.00
N VAL A 276 3.27 15.82 -10.01
CA VAL A 276 2.92 14.40 -10.22
C VAL A 276 1.79 14.26 -11.26
N THR A 277 0.82 15.19 -11.29
CA THR A 277 -0.35 15.08 -12.17
C THR A 277 -0.12 15.44 -13.64
N ASN A 278 0.95 16.18 -13.95
CA ASN A 278 1.19 16.70 -15.31
C ASN A 278 2.07 15.79 -16.19
N GLY A 279 2.37 14.56 -15.75
CA GLY A 279 3.22 13.62 -16.51
C GLY A 279 4.70 13.99 -16.57
N SER A 280 5.13 15.06 -15.88
CA SER A 280 6.53 15.37 -15.62
C SER A 280 7.07 14.40 -14.56
N VAL A 281 8.22 13.78 -14.80
CA VAL A 281 8.76 12.73 -13.91
C VAL A 281 9.04 13.27 -12.50
N TYR A 282 8.12 13.00 -11.59
CA TYR A 282 8.31 12.99 -10.14
C TYR A 282 7.42 11.92 -9.55
N VAL A 283 7.98 10.91 -8.89
CA VAL A 283 7.22 9.90 -8.15
C VAL A 283 7.65 9.90 -6.67
N GLY A 284 7.73 11.10 -6.07
CA GLY A 284 7.81 11.30 -4.63
C GLY A 284 6.42 11.55 -4.00
N SER A 285 6.34 11.49 -2.67
CA SER A 285 5.16 11.92 -1.90
C SER A 285 5.33 13.38 -1.43
N HIS A 286 4.24 14.02 -1.03
CA HIS A 286 4.30 15.29 -0.30
C HIS A 286 4.57 15.08 1.20
N TYR A 287 4.79 13.84 1.63
CA TYR A 287 5.09 13.51 3.02
C TYR A 287 6.22 12.46 3.13
N LEU A 288 7.01 12.57 4.19
CA LEU A 288 7.97 11.55 4.65
C LEU A 288 7.69 11.22 6.11
N GLY A 289 7.83 9.97 6.54
CA GLY A 289 7.61 9.57 7.94
C GLY A 289 6.14 9.28 8.23
N GLY A 290 5.65 9.65 9.41
CA GLY A 290 4.41 9.22 10.11
C GLY A 290 3.05 9.38 9.42
N SER A 291 3.01 9.37 8.09
CA SER A 291 1.85 8.91 7.33
C SER A 291 1.57 7.44 7.58
N TYR A 292 0.37 7.02 7.21
CA TYR A 292 -0.04 5.62 7.29
C TYR A 292 -0.35 5.10 5.89
N PRO A 293 0.52 4.29 5.30
CA PRO A 293 1.83 3.82 5.77
C PRO A 293 2.95 4.88 5.76
N PRO A 294 4.05 4.66 6.50
CA PRO A 294 5.14 5.63 6.56
C PRO A 294 5.88 5.74 5.23
N GLY A 295 5.96 6.95 4.69
CA GLY A 295 6.60 7.21 3.39
C GLY A 295 8.09 7.56 3.51
N PHE A 296 8.88 7.18 2.52
CA PHE A 296 10.24 7.70 2.32
C PHE A 296 10.50 7.95 0.84
N HIS A 297 11.44 8.84 0.52
CA HIS A 297 11.86 9.04 -0.87
C HIS A 297 13.05 8.16 -1.20
N THR A 298 13.08 7.59 -2.39
CA THR A 298 14.30 7.00 -2.95
C THR A 298 14.74 7.81 -4.15
N TRP A 299 15.76 8.63 -3.96
CA TRP A 299 16.33 9.42 -5.05
C TRP A 299 17.18 8.56 -5.95
N SER A 300 16.95 8.68 -7.26
CA SER A 300 17.79 8.17 -8.33
C SER A 300 18.32 9.37 -9.12
N ILE A 301 19.59 9.71 -8.90
CA ILE A 301 20.21 10.92 -9.42
C ILE A 301 21.27 10.56 -10.45
N ARG A 302 21.11 11.02 -11.68
CA ARG A 302 22.11 10.90 -12.75
C ARG A 302 23.00 12.14 -12.79
N THR A 303 24.31 11.97 -12.82
CA THR A 303 25.31 13.05 -12.84
C THR A 303 26.31 12.80 -13.98
N PRO A 304 27.08 13.81 -14.44
CA PRO A 304 28.10 13.58 -15.47
C PRO A 304 29.34 12.82 -14.95
N GLY A 305 29.41 12.52 -13.65
CA GLY A 305 30.54 11.87 -13.01
C GLY A 305 30.59 12.15 -11.49
N PRO A 306 31.72 11.86 -10.83
CA PRO A 306 31.92 12.18 -9.42
C PRO A 306 31.80 13.70 -9.18
N CYS A 307 30.89 14.09 -8.29
CA CYS A 307 30.66 15.50 -7.95
C CYS A 307 30.05 15.64 -6.55
N ARG A 308 30.03 16.86 -6.03
CA ARG A 308 29.22 17.15 -4.84
C ARG A 308 27.77 17.41 -5.25
N LEU A 309 26.85 16.86 -4.47
CA LEU A 309 25.41 17.04 -4.63
C LEU A 309 24.85 17.68 -3.37
N ARG A 310 23.84 18.52 -3.55
CA ARG A 310 23.02 19.06 -2.48
C ARG A 310 21.56 18.74 -2.77
N ILE A 311 20.90 18.04 -1.85
CA ILE A 311 19.46 17.81 -1.85
C ILE A 311 18.85 18.66 -0.76
N GLU A 312 17.83 19.45 -1.09
CA GLU A 312 17.13 20.33 -0.18
C GLU A 312 15.65 19.93 -0.13
N TYR A 313 15.13 19.80 1.08
CA TYR A 313 13.72 19.61 1.36
C TYR A 313 13.19 20.85 2.06
N PHE A 314 12.10 21.40 1.56
CA PHE A 314 11.42 22.53 2.15
C PHE A 314 10.15 22.03 2.84
N SER A 315 9.92 22.47 4.07
CA SER A 315 8.80 22.07 4.91
C SER A 315 7.70 23.11 4.88
N THR A 316 6.45 22.65 4.93
CA THR A 316 5.31 23.56 5.15
C THR A 316 5.26 24.09 6.59
N HIS A 317 6.01 23.50 7.52
CA HIS A 317 6.08 23.84 8.95
C HIS A 317 7.40 24.50 9.35
N ASP A 318 7.35 25.40 10.34
CA ASP A 318 8.51 26.19 10.83
C ASP A 318 9.65 25.34 11.41
N ASN A 319 9.34 24.15 11.93
CA ASN A 319 10.30 23.25 12.59
C ASN A 319 10.19 21.85 11.98
N PRO A 320 10.80 21.60 10.80
CA PRO A 320 10.77 20.27 10.22
C PRO A 320 11.45 19.22 11.10
N PRO A 321 10.95 17.98 11.10
CA PRO A 321 11.67 16.87 11.73
C PRO A 321 12.98 16.57 10.99
N VAL A 322 13.89 15.87 11.68
CA VAL A 322 15.19 15.51 11.12
C VAL A 322 15.01 14.42 10.06
N LEU A 323 15.45 14.69 8.83
CA LEU A 323 15.52 13.67 7.78
C LEU A 323 16.82 12.88 7.89
N LYS A 324 16.75 11.57 7.66
CA LYS A 324 17.90 10.67 7.63
C LYS A 324 18.12 10.16 6.21
N PRO A 325 19.27 10.46 5.58
CA PRO A 325 19.64 9.85 4.31
C PRO A 325 20.35 8.50 4.54
N SER A 326 20.09 7.54 3.65
CA SER A 326 20.72 6.22 3.60
C SER A 326 21.25 5.98 2.19
N PRO A 327 22.57 6.03 1.96
CA PRO A 327 23.16 5.74 0.66
C PRO A 327 22.89 4.29 0.25
N LEU A 328 22.37 4.10 -0.97
CA LEU A 328 22.14 2.77 -1.54
C LEU A 328 23.10 2.47 -2.70
N LYS A 329 23.50 3.48 -3.48
CA LYS A 329 24.44 3.32 -4.60
C LYS A 329 25.28 4.58 -4.79
N ALA A 330 26.59 4.42 -4.88
CA ALA A 330 27.58 5.44 -5.28
C ALA A 330 27.42 6.83 -4.61
N ALA A 331 26.94 6.86 -3.36
CA ALA A 331 26.80 8.07 -2.55
C ALA A 331 27.57 7.92 -1.24
N ARG A 332 28.16 9.02 -0.78
CA ARG A 332 28.63 9.17 0.60
C ARG A 332 27.98 10.40 1.21
N ILE A 333 27.36 10.25 2.38
CA ILE A 333 26.82 11.39 3.13
C ILE A 333 27.98 12.26 3.59
N VAL A 334 27.94 13.56 3.27
CA VAL A 334 28.92 14.55 3.72
C VAL A 334 28.39 15.27 4.96
N SER A 335 27.17 15.78 4.88
CA SER A 335 26.52 16.47 6.00
C SER A 335 25.00 16.38 5.89
N VAL A 336 24.34 16.51 7.03
CA VAL A 336 22.89 16.66 7.16
C VAL A 336 22.68 17.83 8.10
N GLY A 337 21.90 18.83 7.68
CA GLY A 337 21.63 20.01 8.49
C GLY A 337 20.23 20.55 8.22
N SER A 338 19.82 21.50 9.06
CA SER A 338 18.55 22.22 8.93
C SER A 338 18.76 23.71 9.11
N GLU A 339 18.03 24.51 8.34
CA GLU A 339 18.04 25.97 8.39
C GLU A 339 16.60 26.47 8.22
N GLY A 340 15.95 26.88 9.32
CA GLY A 340 14.53 27.23 9.32
C GLY A 340 13.66 26.06 8.82
N LYS A 341 12.84 26.31 7.80
CA LYS A 341 11.96 25.31 7.15
C LYS A 341 12.68 24.33 6.22
N LYS A 342 13.99 24.45 6.07
CA LYS A 342 14.76 23.72 5.06
C LYS A 342 15.63 22.65 5.72
N VAL A 343 15.60 21.43 5.20
CA VAL A 343 16.58 20.38 5.50
C VAL A 343 17.51 20.23 4.31
N VAL A 344 18.81 20.23 4.57
CA VAL A 344 19.87 20.17 3.56
C VAL A 344 20.68 18.91 3.75
N LEU A 345 20.81 18.13 2.67
CA LEU A 345 21.61 16.91 2.60
C LEU A 345 22.74 17.15 1.61
N GLU A 346 23.98 17.15 2.08
CA GLU A 346 25.14 17.18 1.19
C GLU A 346 25.71 15.78 1.00
N LEU A 347 25.92 15.43 -0.26
CA LEU A 347 26.37 14.11 -0.67
C LEU A 347 27.59 14.26 -1.58
N GLN A 348 28.49 13.28 -1.51
CA GLN A 348 29.50 13.07 -2.54
C GLN A 348 29.00 11.96 -3.47
N ALA A 349 28.73 12.31 -4.73
CA ALA A 349 28.55 11.34 -5.79
C ALA A 349 29.91 10.71 -6.13
N ILE A 350 29.97 9.39 -6.12
CA ILE A 350 31.16 8.59 -6.42
C ILE A 350 31.13 8.11 -7.88
N GLY A 351 29.95 8.10 -8.51
CA GLY A 351 29.76 7.68 -9.90
C GLY A 351 28.61 8.44 -10.58
N PRO A 352 28.31 8.11 -11.85
CA PRO A 352 27.31 8.80 -12.67
C PRO A 352 25.85 8.50 -12.30
N GLU A 353 25.61 7.48 -11.47
CA GLU A 353 24.30 7.13 -10.93
C GLU A 353 24.37 6.99 -9.43
N VAL A 354 23.65 7.85 -8.73
CA VAL A 354 23.57 7.90 -7.27
C VAL A 354 22.18 7.48 -6.82
N ILE A 355 22.10 6.56 -5.85
CA ILE A 355 20.84 6.19 -5.21
C ILE A 355 20.95 6.46 -3.71
N VAL A 356 20.01 7.22 -3.17
CA VAL A 356 19.91 7.53 -1.74
C VAL A 356 18.45 7.52 -1.30
N SER A 357 18.15 6.80 -0.22
CA SER A 357 16.83 6.89 0.41
C SER A 357 16.83 7.97 1.49
N VAL A 358 15.76 8.73 1.60
CA VAL A 358 15.58 9.80 2.59
C VAL A 358 14.26 9.55 3.32
N TYR A 359 14.35 9.37 4.63
CA TYR A 359 13.20 9.06 5.48
C TYR A 359 13.16 9.98 6.70
N CYS A 360 11.98 10.09 7.31
CA CYS A 360 11.76 10.81 8.55
C CYS A 360 11.46 9.77 9.65
N PRO A 361 12.43 9.44 10.53
CA PRO A 361 12.22 8.45 11.61
C PRO A 361 11.24 8.95 12.68
N ASP A 362 11.23 10.26 12.91
CA ASP A 362 10.60 10.87 14.08
C ASP A 362 9.50 11.83 13.59
N GLY A 363 8.29 11.30 13.38
CA GLY A 363 7.12 12.08 12.95
C GLY A 363 6.96 12.20 11.43
N THR A 364 6.23 13.22 10.98
CA THR A 364 5.88 13.43 9.57
C THR A 364 6.49 14.73 9.06
N PHE A 365 7.25 14.66 7.97
CA PHE A 365 7.74 15.80 7.22
C PHE A 365 6.78 16.10 6.07
N SER A 366 6.09 17.24 6.12
CA SER A 366 5.25 17.74 5.02
C SER A 366 6.08 18.54 4.03
N VAL A 367 6.27 17.99 2.83
CA VAL A 367 7.13 18.51 1.76
C VAL A 367 6.40 19.61 0.98
N ASP A 368 6.94 20.82 1.06
CA ASP A 368 6.52 22.01 0.29
C ASP A 368 7.17 22.02 -1.10
N ALA A 369 8.48 21.82 -1.13
CA ALA A 369 9.27 21.69 -2.34
C ALA A 369 10.49 20.80 -2.09
N VAL A 370 11.07 20.28 -3.17
CA VAL A 370 12.38 19.62 -3.14
C VAL A 370 13.28 20.13 -4.26
N ARG A 371 14.58 20.16 -4.00
CA ARG A 371 15.61 20.55 -4.96
C ARG A 371 16.78 19.60 -4.89
N ALA A 372 17.32 19.21 -6.03
CA ALA A 372 18.60 18.51 -6.14
C ALA A 372 19.52 19.30 -7.08
N ALA A 373 20.72 19.64 -6.62
CA ALA A 373 21.67 20.45 -7.37
C ALA A 373 23.10 19.91 -7.27
N ARG A 374 23.90 20.14 -8.32
CA ARG A 374 25.36 19.96 -8.27
C ARG A 374 26.00 21.15 -7.56
N VAL A 375 26.87 20.88 -6.59
CA VAL A 375 27.66 21.92 -5.92
C VAL A 375 29.00 22.05 -6.65
N ARG A 376 29.33 23.28 -7.04
CA ARG A 376 30.59 23.61 -7.73
C ARG A 376 31.79 23.57 -6.78
#